data_AF-A0A0B7HBY9-F1
#
_entry.id   AF-A0A0B7HBY9-F1
#
_cell.length_a   1.000
_cell.length_b   1.000
_cell.length_c   1.000
_cell.angle_alpha   90.00
_cell.angle_beta   90.00
_cell.angle_gamma   90.00
#
_symmetry.space_group_name_H-M   'P 1'
#
loop_
_entity.id
_entity.type
_entity.pdbx_description
1 polymer ?
#
loop_
_entity_poly.entity_id
_entity_poly.type
_entity_poly.pdbx_seq_one_letter_code
_entity_poly.pdbx_strand_id
1 'polypeptide(L)'
;MKTKLLKLCVVVFSTMSATICAQDSDLVDKLSDVWEYYGVKPAGSKMDFQKGRPGMFKVFFQNGTFRNYMFGLPKSIITTKGTYELVNDSVFLERLDKTLLPIYSTSPEKSLTFKFISDNELRIKYDVSQGMRVEEVWFRVNYPENFLEQDNSISKEIPQSDLALFSDPMLLKLNRNVSSESIQKISIPQLRILATELKNKSYKVTHRVAEFEAKLSPEALGKQLVIGNGYSRYEQITGIYLSQGQQVVVAEIPEGKEIKILIPNWERRAPEGIDPSKDPNGWGLKRDVYTLKNGVNLIEIKSGGLVYVDYFSETPQKEPKIKLHFVNGKVNGYFDATKHSNKDWNYLIDNAVYPIIDAVGKHIQIAYPVEDCKKYAYGKGVQLIENYDQLVKRQYEIMGLEKYNRIPKNRILSRVNYNYYMFRDRDGIAYMGTKPGYANGYGC
;
A
#
# COMPACT_ATOMS: atom_id res chain seq x y z
N MET A 1 -20.93 -3.16 11.51
CA MET A 1 -19.79 -2.23 11.34
C MET A 1 -19.31 -2.18 9.89
N LYS A 2 -18.93 -3.33 9.28
CA LYS A 2 -18.47 -3.43 7.87
C LYS A 2 -19.36 -2.71 6.84
N THR A 3 -20.69 -2.92 6.87
CA THR A 3 -21.64 -2.27 5.93
C THR A 3 -21.82 -0.76 6.16
N LYS A 4 -21.60 -0.27 7.39
CA LYS A 4 -21.67 1.16 7.74
C LYS A 4 -20.40 1.89 7.29
N LEU A 5 -19.24 1.27 7.50
CA LEU A 5 -17.93 1.74 6.99
C LEU A 5 -17.95 1.85 5.45
N LEU A 6 -18.51 0.85 4.77
CA LEU A 6 -18.64 0.83 3.30
C LEU A 6 -19.48 2.01 2.77
N LYS A 7 -20.61 2.32 3.42
CA LYS A 7 -21.47 3.46 3.04
C LYS A 7 -20.84 4.82 3.33
N LEU A 8 -20.12 4.96 4.45
CA LEU A 8 -19.38 6.19 4.77
C LEU A 8 -18.29 6.47 3.73
N CYS A 9 -17.56 5.45 3.30
CA CYS A 9 -16.46 5.62 2.35
C CYS A 9 -16.96 6.02 0.95
N VAL A 10 -18.04 5.43 0.43
CA VAL A 10 -18.65 5.86 -0.85
C VAL A 10 -19.03 7.35 -0.84
N VAL A 11 -19.50 7.87 0.29
CA VAL A 11 -19.85 9.29 0.45
C VAL A 11 -18.62 10.19 0.55
N VAL A 12 -17.55 9.75 1.21
CA VAL A 12 -16.27 10.50 1.27
C VAL A 12 -15.64 10.59 -0.12
N PHE A 13 -15.59 9.48 -0.88
CA PHE A 13 -14.98 9.40 -2.21
C PHE A 13 -15.68 10.25 -3.28
N SER A 14 -17.00 10.42 -3.21
CA SER A 14 -17.73 11.29 -4.15
C SER A 14 -17.51 12.79 -3.88
N THR A 15 -16.95 13.16 -2.72
CA THR A 15 -16.79 14.56 -2.31
C THR A 15 -15.34 15.06 -2.28
N MET A 16 -14.35 14.17 -2.34
CA MET A 16 -12.94 14.55 -2.50
C MET A 16 -12.57 14.96 -3.93
N SER A 17 -13.46 14.76 -4.91
CA SER A 17 -13.29 15.21 -6.30
C SER A 17 -13.54 16.71 -6.52
N ALA A 18 -13.79 17.49 -5.47
CA ALA A 18 -14.02 18.92 -5.57
C ALA A 18 -12.73 19.69 -5.29
N THR A 19 -12.06 20.09 -6.36
CA THR A 19 -10.99 21.10 -6.41
C THR A 19 -11.42 22.35 -5.64
N ILE A 20 -10.62 22.87 -4.69
CA ILE A 20 -10.47 24.29 -4.26
C ILE A 20 -9.56 24.37 -3.01
N CYS A 21 -8.74 25.43 -2.95
CA CYS A 21 -7.72 25.83 -1.95
C CYS A 21 -7.66 25.06 -0.61
N ALA A 22 -6.56 24.34 -0.40
CA ALA A 22 -6.21 23.72 0.88
C ALA A 22 -5.64 24.74 1.87
N GLN A 23 -5.85 24.51 3.17
CA GLN A 23 -5.11 25.21 4.22
C GLN A 23 -3.72 24.56 4.35
N ASP A 24 -2.66 25.34 4.14
CA ASP A 24 -1.28 24.85 4.10
C ASP A 24 -0.72 24.65 5.53
N SER A 25 -0.84 23.44 6.07
CA SER A 25 -0.35 23.06 7.40
C SER A 25 -0.24 21.55 7.56
N ASP A 26 0.93 21.05 8.01
CA ASP A 26 1.17 19.64 8.36
C ASP A 26 0.10 19.05 9.30
N LEU A 27 -0.49 19.88 10.17
CA LEU A 27 -1.53 19.47 11.10
C LEU A 27 -2.90 19.33 10.41
N VAL A 28 -3.20 20.14 9.40
CA VAL A 28 -4.41 20.00 8.57
C VAL A 28 -4.35 18.69 7.78
N ASP A 29 -3.18 18.35 7.24
CA ASP A 29 -2.96 17.08 6.55
C ASP A 29 -3.14 15.88 7.48
N LYS A 30 -2.57 15.95 8.68
CA LYS A 30 -2.77 14.90 9.69
C LYS A 30 -4.22 14.81 10.13
N LEU A 31 -4.92 15.92 10.28
CA LEU A 31 -6.32 15.96 10.74
C LEU A 31 -7.30 15.45 9.68
N SER A 32 -7.01 15.67 8.39
CA SER A 32 -7.87 15.36 7.24
C SER A 32 -8.07 13.86 7.03
N ASP A 33 -8.96 13.27 7.83
CA ASP A 33 -9.29 11.85 7.83
C ASP A 33 -10.68 11.60 8.43
N VAL A 34 -11.04 10.33 8.61
CA VAL A 34 -12.27 9.88 9.26
C VAL A 34 -12.00 9.50 10.70
N TRP A 35 -12.84 10.02 11.58
CA TRP A 35 -12.77 9.88 13.03
C TRP A 35 -14.09 9.28 13.53
N GLU A 36 -14.03 8.31 14.44
CA GLU A 36 -15.18 7.69 15.07
C GLU A 36 -15.34 8.18 16.50
N TYR A 37 -16.59 8.51 16.87
CA TYR A 37 -16.93 8.95 18.21
C TYR A 37 -16.78 7.81 19.21
N TYR A 38 -16.05 8.07 20.29
CA TYR A 38 -15.87 7.08 21.35
C TYR A 38 -16.71 7.36 22.58
N GLY A 39 -16.77 8.61 23.05
CA GLY A 39 -17.49 8.94 24.28
C GLY A 39 -17.35 10.38 24.74
N VAL A 40 -18.04 10.70 25.84
CA VAL A 40 -18.15 12.06 26.41
C VAL A 40 -18.00 12.03 27.93
N LYS A 41 -17.54 13.16 28.50
CA LYS A 41 -17.58 13.42 29.94
C LYS A 41 -17.75 14.92 30.23
N PRO A 42 -18.09 15.32 31.46
CA PRO A 42 -17.98 16.72 31.88
C PRO A 42 -16.53 17.21 31.76
N ALA A 43 -16.32 18.39 31.18
CA ALA A 43 -14.99 18.94 30.96
C ALA A 43 -14.28 19.18 32.30
N GLY A 44 -13.01 18.78 32.41
CA GLY A 44 -12.24 18.90 33.65
C GLY A 44 -12.54 17.84 34.71
N SER A 45 -13.49 16.94 34.45
CA SER A 45 -13.78 15.81 35.34
C SER A 45 -12.67 14.75 35.31
N LYS A 46 -12.41 14.15 36.48
CA LYS A 46 -11.55 12.97 36.65
C LYS A 46 -12.25 11.65 36.29
N MET A 47 -13.53 11.68 35.95
CA MET A 47 -14.28 10.49 35.53
C MET A 47 -13.79 9.98 34.17
N ASP A 48 -13.96 8.68 33.95
CA ASP A 48 -13.77 8.04 32.65
C ASP A 48 -14.82 8.53 31.63
N PHE A 49 -14.48 8.41 30.35
CA PHE A 49 -15.42 8.72 29.28
C PHE A 49 -16.59 7.75 29.30
N GLN A 50 -17.81 8.30 29.33
CA GLN A 50 -19.00 7.52 29.11
C GLN A 50 -19.06 7.15 27.62
N LYS A 51 -19.05 5.85 27.33
CA LYS A 51 -19.05 5.34 25.97
C LYS A 51 -20.28 5.82 25.18
N GLY A 52 -20.00 6.36 24.01
CA GLY A 52 -20.96 6.93 23.09
C GLY A 52 -21.76 5.91 22.29
N ARG A 53 -22.76 6.40 21.55
CA ARG A 53 -23.48 5.57 20.57
C ARG A 53 -22.56 5.22 19.40
N PRO A 54 -22.41 3.94 19.02
CA PRO A 54 -21.57 3.54 17.90
C PRO A 54 -22.16 3.99 16.56
N GLY A 55 -21.29 4.26 15.58
CA GLY A 55 -21.70 4.67 14.23
C GLY A 55 -21.91 6.18 14.05
N MET A 56 -21.31 7.01 14.91
CA MET A 56 -21.12 8.43 14.66
C MET A 56 -19.69 8.68 14.18
N PHE A 57 -19.56 9.33 13.04
CA PHE A 57 -18.28 9.62 12.40
C PHE A 57 -18.17 11.09 12.07
N LYS A 58 -16.95 11.61 12.09
CA LYS A 58 -16.60 12.95 11.68
C LYS A 58 -15.51 12.85 10.62
N VAL A 59 -15.68 13.57 9.52
CA VAL A 59 -14.74 13.60 8.41
C VAL A 59 -14.25 15.03 8.24
N PHE A 60 -12.94 15.21 8.30
CA PHE A 60 -12.29 16.48 7.96
C PHE A 60 -11.71 16.39 6.55
N PHE A 61 -11.90 17.43 5.76
CA PHE A 61 -11.41 17.54 4.40
C PHE A 61 -10.30 18.60 4.33
N GLN A 62 -9.28 18.40 3.50
CA GLN A 62 -8.14 19.33 3.36
C GLN A 62 -8.54 20.75 2.93
N ASN A 63 -9.71 20.89 2.30
CA ASN A 63 -10.27 22.18 1.90
C ASN A 63 -10.89 22.98 3.07
N GLY A 64 -10.61 22.62 4.32
CA GLY A 64 -11.12 23.32 5.50
C GLY A 64 -12.61 23.09 5.76
N THR A 65 -13.22 22.01 5.22
CA THR A 65 -14.62 21.65 5.53
C THR A 65 -14.71 20.36 6.33
N PHE A 66 -15.80 20.18 7.07
CA PHE A 66 -16.03 18.93 7.80
C PHE A 66 -17.50 18.50 7.76
N ARG A 67 -17.73 17.20 7.99
CA ARG A 67 -19.07 16.61 8.08
C ARG A 67 -19.15 15.55 9.17
N ASN A 68 -20.23 15.59 9.94
CA ASN A 68 -20.60 14.55 10.89
C ASN A 68 -21.69 13.65 10.29
N TYR A 69 -21.49 12.35 10.40
CA TYR A 69 -22.37 11.31 9.90
C TYR A 69 -22.85 10.45 11.05
N MET A 70 -24.15 10.18 11.10
CA MET A 70 -24.73 9.16 11.98
C MET A 70 -25.33 8.04 11.14
N PHE A 71 -24.85 6.82 11.36
CA PHE A 71 -25.35 5.61 10.69
C PHE A 71 -26.28 4.82 11.60
N GLY A 72 -27.58 4.99 11.40
CA GLY A 72 -28.64 4.19 12.02
C GLY A 72 -29.42 3.36 11.01
N LEU A 73 -30.13 2.33 11.49
CA LEU A 73 -31.26 1.76 10.76
C LEU A 73 -32.51 2.57 11.16
N PRO A 74 -33.37 3.01 10.22
CA PRO A 74 -33.39 2.70 8.79
C PRO A 74 -32.62 3.69 7.89
N LYS A 75 -32.15 4.84 8.40
CA LYS A 75 -31.49 5.89 7.59
C LYS A 75 -30.17 6.36 8.18
N SER A 76 -29.21 6.63 7.29
CA SER A 76 -27.97 7.35 7.60
C SER A 76 -28.16 8.82 7.29
N ILE A 77 -27.71 9.71 8.17
CA ILE A 77 -27.93 11.15 8.04
C ILE A 77 -26.64 11.93 8.29
N ILE A 78 -26.52 13.09 7.64
CA ILE A 78 -25.51 14.10 8.00
C ILE A 78 -26.08 14.88 9.18
N THR A 79 -25.45 14.75 10.34
CA THR A 79 -25.90 15.42 11.56
C THR A 79 -25.38 16.84 11.67
N THR A 80 -24.17 17.11 11.17
CA THR A 80 -23.54 18.43 11.22
C THR A 80 -22.64 18.62 10.01
N LYS A 81 -22.53 19.84 9.50
CA LYS A 81 -21.51 20.24 8.51
C LYS A 81 -21.08 21.68 8.74
N GLY A 82 -19.87 22.01 8.31
CA GLY A 82 -19.32 23.34 8.46
C GLY A 82 -17.90 23.46 7.92
N THR A 83 -17.23 24.54 8.31
CA THR A 83 -15.81 24.79 8.03
C THR A 83 -14.97 24.62 9.29
N TYR A 84 -13.67 24.41 9.13
CA TYR A 84 -12.71 24.43 10.21
C TYR A 84 -11.42 25.16 9.80
N GLU A 85 -10.74 25.75 10.77
CA GLU A 85 -9.47 26.43 10.57
C GLU A 85 -8.54 26.23 11.77
N LEU A 86 -7.24 26.11 11.51
CA LEU A 86 -6.23 26.07 12.57
C LEU A 86 -6.09 27.48 13.16
N VAL A 87 -6.29 27.62 14.47
CA VAL A 87 -6.23 28.93 15.15
C VAL A 87 -5.02 29.10 16.05
N ASN A 88 -4.46 28.01 16.59
CA ASN A 88 -3.23 28.04 17.41
C ASN A 88 -2.67 26.61 17.60
N ASP A 89 -1.36 26.39 17.60
CA ASP A 89 -0.63 25.13 17.89
C ASP A 89 -1.30 23.83 17.41
N SER A 90 -2.31 23.36 18.14
CA SER A 90 -3.08 22.12 17.91
C SER A 90 -4.60 22.31 18.07
N VAL A 91 -5.04 23.56 18.16
CA VAL A 91 -6.41 24.01 18.40
C VAL A 91 -7.00 24.51 17.08
N PHE A 92 -8.14 23.97 16.74
CA PHE A 92 -8.90 24.31 15.55
C PHE A 92 -10.25 24.90 15.95
N LEU A 93 -10.75 25.81 15.13
CA LEU A 93 -12.07 26.40 15.26
C LEU A 93 -12.99 25.80 14.19
N GLU A 94 -14.07 25.13 14.58
CA GLU A 94 -15.16 24.74 13.68
C GLU A 94 -16.21 25.83 13.64
N ARG A 95 -16.68 26.20 12.44
CA ARG A 95 -17.85 27.06 12.23
C ARG A 95 -18.96 26.23 11.60
N LEU A 96 -20.14 26.23 12.22
CA LEU A 96 -21.22 25.31 11.85
C LEU A 96 -22.19 25.96 10.86
N ASP A 97 -22.29 25.40 9.65
CA ASP A 97 -23.29 25.81 8.65
C ASP A 97 -24.67 25.22 8.97
N LYS A 98 -24.70 23.94 9.39
CA LYS A 98 -25.93 23.20 9.69
C LYS A 98 -25.67 22.15 10.76
N THR A 99 -26.57 22.03 11.72
CA THR A 99 -26.54 21.00 12.76
C THR A 99 -27.96 20.51 13.10
N LEU A 100 -28.11 19.20 13.31
CA LEU A 100 -29.32 18.53 13.76
C LEU A 100 -29.28 18.18 15.25
N LEU A 101 -28.13 18.36 15.90
CA LEU A 101 -27.97 18.06 17.31
C LEU A 101 -28.26 19.34 18.13
N PRO A 102 -29.05 19.25 19.22
CA PRO A 102 -29.46 20.39 20.05
C PRO A 102 -28.33 21.00 20.89
N ILE A 103 -27.08 20.70 20.54
CA ILE A 103 -25.88 20.97 21.32
C ILE A 103 -25.62 22.48 21.46
N TYR A 104 -26.21 23.34 20.61
CA TYR A 104 -25.73 24.71 20.42
C TYR A 104 -26.83 25.79 20.50
N SER A 105 -27.80 25.68 21.42
CA SER A 105 -28.86 26.70 21.55
C SER A 105 -28.40 28.02 22.19
N THR A 106 -27.12 28.20 22.52
CA THR A 106 -26.63 29.36 23.31
C THR A 106 -25.38 30.08 22.77
N SER A 107 -24.71 29.58 21.72
CA SER A 107 -23.55 30.29 21.13
C SER A 107 -23.99 31.20 19.97
N PRO A 108 -23.77 32.53 20.04
CA PRO A 108 -24.17 33.46 18.97
C PRO A 108 -23.44 33.18 17.64
N GLU A 109 -22.22 32.64 17.70
CA GLU A 109 -21.35 32.45 16.53
C GLU A 109 -21.46 31.07 15.89
N LYS A 110 -22.20 30.12 16.49
CA LYS A 110 -22.27 28.71 16.06
C LYS A 110 -20.88 28.13 15.76
N SER A 111 -19.91 28.39 16.66
CA SER A 111 -18.53 27.94 16.53
C SER A 111 -18.07 27.11 17.73
N LEU A 112 -17.05 26.26 17.53
CA LEU A 112 -16.53 25.31 18.53
C LEU A 112 -15.02 25.19 18.41
N THR A 113 -14.35 24.86 19.50
CA THR A 113 -12.93 24.53 19.44
C THR A 113 -12.70 23.04 19.67
N PHE A 114 -11.80 22.46 18.89
CA PHE A 114 -11.26 21.14 19.17
C PHE A 114 -9.74 21.16 19.19
N LYS A 115 -9.18 20.20 19.90
CA LYS A 115 -7.74 19.99 20.00
C LYS A 115 -7.35 18.68 19.33
N PHE A 116 -6.43 18.76 18.38
CA PHE A 116 -5.72 17.62 17.82
C PHE A 116 -4.69 17.15 18.87
N ILE A 117 -4.90 15.96 19.43
CA ILE A 117 -4.04 15.45 20.52
C ILE A 117 -2.89 14.63 19.96
N SER A 118 -3.19 13.76 19.01
CA SER A 118 -2.22 12.93 18.31
C SER A 118 -2.79 12.47 16.98
N ASP A 119 -1.98 11.77 16.20
CA ASP A 119 -2.42 11.12 14.97
C ASP A 119 -3.65 10.23 15.17
N ASN A 120 -3.91 9.72 16.37
CA ASN A 120 -5.03 8.80 16.61
C ASN A 120 -6.16 9.37 17.48
N GLU A 121 -6.02 10.58 18.05
CA GLU A 121 -6.97 11.09 19.04
C GLU A 121 -7.31 12.58 18.82
N LEU A 122 -8.62 12.88 18.82
CA LEU A 122 -9.16 14.25 18.89
C LEU A 122 -9.97 14.44 20.17
N ARG A 123 -9.92 15.67 20.69
CA ARG A 123 -10.79 16.11 21.79
C ARG A 123 -11.55 17.36 21.42
N ILE A 124 -12.87 17.31 21.53
CA ILE A 124 -13.76 18.42 21.21
C ILE A 124 -14.38 18.91 22.51
N LYS A 125 -14.35 20.23 22.76
CA LYS A 125 -14.94 20.83 23.96
C LYS A 125 -16.02 21.83 23.58
N TYR A 126 -17.18 21.71 24.21
CA TYR A 126 -18.29 22.61 23.95
C TYR A 126 -19.26 22.69 25.12
N ASP A 127 -20.09 23.73 25.12
CA ASP A 127 -21.14 23.94 26.11
C ASP A 127 -22.47 23.36 25.62
N VAL A 128 -23.23 22.72 26.51
CA VAL A 128 -24.59 22.22 26.22
C VAL A 128 -25.65 23.13 26.84
N SER A 129 -26.91 22.95 26.42
CA SER A 129 -28.06 23.61 27.05
C SER A 129 -28.04 23.35 28.56
N GLN A 130 -28.08 24.42 29.38
CA GLN A 130 -27.84 24.49 30.85
C GLN A 130 -26.44 24.95 31.28
N GLY A 131 -25.54 25.34 30.37
CA GLY A 131 -24.25 25.96 30.71
C GLY A 131 -23.19 24.97 31.20
N MET A 132 -23.43 23.67 31.03
CA MET A 132 -22.46 22.63 31.34
C MET A 132 -21.49 22.46 30.18
N ARG A 133 -20.18 22.44 30.47
CA ARG A 133 -19.14 22.17 29.47
C ARG A 133 -18.81 20.69 29.42
N VAL A 134 -18.77 20.12 28.23
CA VAL A 134 -18.44 18.70 28.00
C VAL A 134 -17.19 18.56 27.13
N GLU A 135 -16.55 17.40 27.26
CA GLU A 135 -15.40 16.97 26.45
C GLU A 135 -15.75 15.64 25.79
N GLU A 136 -15.72 15.62 24.45
CA GLU A 136 -15.82 14.41 23.64
C GLU A 136 -14.43 13.93 23.23
N VAL A 137 -14.30 12.61 23.08
CA VAL A 137 -13.12 11.98 22.50
C VAL A 137 -13.49 11.17 21.26
N TRP A 138 -12.65 11.30 20.24
CA TRP A 138 -12.79 10.65 18.94
C TRP A 138 -11.48 9.98 18.57
N PHE A 139 -11.57 8.79 18.00
CA PHE A 139 -10.40 8.03 17.55
C PHE A 139 -10.40 7.92 16.03
N ARG A 140 -9.22 7.94 15.41
CA ARG A 140 -9.09 7.74 13.96
C ARG A 140 -9.62 6.36 13.58
N VAL A 141 -10.38 6.28 12.49
CA VAL A 141 -10.86 5.00 11.97
C VAL A 141 -9.67 4.24 11.38
N ASN A 142 -9.35 3.07 11.95
CA ASN A 142 -8.40 2.15 11.36
C ASN A 142 -9.06 1.40 10.21
N TYR A 143 -8.72 1.77 8.98
CA TYR A 143 -9.11 0.99 7.81
C TYR A 143 -8.32 -0.32 7.76
N PRO A 144 -8.93 -1.45 7.36
CA PRO A 144 -8.16 -2.62 6.94
C PRO A 144 -7.12 -2.19 5.90
N GLU A 145 -5.87 -2.65 6.03
CA GLU A 145 -4.74 -2.16 5.22
C GLU A 145 -4.96 -2.23 3.69
N ASN A 146 -5.89 -3.07 3.23
CA ASN A 146 -6.24 -3.32 1.83
C ASN A 146 -7.62 -2.75 1.43
N PHE A 147 -8.25 -1.92 2.27
CA PHE A 147 -9.64 -1.47 2.06
C PHE A 147 -9.83 -0.56 0.84
N LEU A 148 -8.76 0.11 0.39
CA LEU A 148 -8.75 1.01 -0.78
C LEU A 148 -8.16 0.34 -2.03
N GLU A 149 -7.68 -0.88 -1.92
CA GLU A 149 -7.04 -1.58 -3.02
C GLU A 149 -8.10 -2.33 -3.81
N GLN A 150 -8.36 -1.88 -5.04
CA GLN A 150 -9.27 -2.57 -5.93
C GLN A 150 -8.60 -3.87 -6.39
N ASP A 151 -9.15 -5.01 -5.96
CA ASP A 151 -8.76 -6.31 -6.50
C ASP A 151 -9.14 -6.34 -7.98
N ASN A 152 -8.12 -6.39 -8.82
CA ASN A 152 -8.23 -6.38 -10.27
C ASN A 152 -8.26 -7.80 -10.85
N SER A 153 -8.33 -8.84 -10.00
CA SER A 153 -8.45 -10.21 -10.47
C SER A 153 -9.74 -10.41 -11.27
N ILE A 154 -9.61 -11.10 -12.41
CA ILE A 154 -10.75 -11.54 -13.21
C ILE A 154 -10.87 -13.04 -13.03
N SER A 155 -12.00 -13.52 -12.49
CA SER A 155 -12.28 -14.95 -12.45
C SER A 155 -12.75 -15.43 -13.81
N LYS A 156 -11.81 -15.82 -14.68
CA LYS A 156 -12.12 -16.63 -15.86
C LYS A 156 -11.79 -18.08 -15.54
N GLU A 157 -12.78 -18.95 -15.69
CA GLU A 157 -12.54 -20.39 -15.58
C GLU A 157 -11.63 -20.86 -16.71
N ILE A 158 -10.59 -21.60 -16.36
CA ILE A 158 -9.70 -22.21 -17.32
C ILE A 158 -10.28 -23.59 -17.67
N PRO A 159 -10.48 -23.92 -18.96
CA PRO A 159 -11.03 -25.20 -19.33
C PRO A 159 -10.20 -26.36 -18.77
N GLN A 160 -10.85 -27.31 -18.09
CA GLN A 160 -10.18 -28.47 -17.52
C GLN A 160 -9.42 -29.28 -18.60
N SER A 161 -9.92 -29.26 -19.84
CA SER A 161 -9.28 -29.86 -21.01
C SER A 161 -7.90 -29.28 -21.31
N ASP A 162 -7.69 -27.98 -21.08
CA ASP A 162 -6.40 -27.33 -21.29
C ASP A 162 -5.38 -27.80 -20.24
N LEU A 163 -5.84 -28.03 -19.01
CA LEU A 163 -5.01 -28.50 -17.90
C LEU A 163 -4.71 -30.00 -17.95
N ALA A 164 -5.60 -30.80 -18.55
CA ALA A 164 -5.48 -32.26 -18.62
C ALA A 164 -4.25 -32.78 -19.39
N LEU A 165 -3.56 -31.91 -20.14
CA LEU A 165 -2.31 -32.27 -20.84
C LEU A 165 -1.08 -32.23 -19.93
N PHE A 166 -1.18 -31.59 -18.77
CA PHE A 166 -0.10 -31.47 -17.80
C PHE A 166 -0.18 -32.61 -16.77
N SER A 167 0.99 -33.11 -16.34
CA SER A 167 1.09 -34.24 -15.40
C SER A 167 1.28 -33.82 -13.95
N ASP A 168 1.51 -32.53 -13.70
CA ASP A 168 1.71 -31.99 -12.37
C ASP A 168 0.88 -30.71 -12.13
N PRO A 169 0.47 -30.44 -10.89
CA PRO A 169 -0.37 -29.28 -10.55
C PRO A 169 0.27 -27.92 -10.83
N MET A 170 1.61 -27.86 -10.89
CA MET A 170 2.36 -26.63 -11.14
C MET A 170 2.59 -26.37 -12.64
N LEU A 171 2.07 -27.24 -13.52
CA LEU A 171 2.21 -27.17 -14.97
C LEU A 171 3.69 -27.18 -15.44
N LEU A 172 4.55 -27.95 -14.78
CA LEU A 172 5.98 -28.04 -15.10
C LEU A 172 6.32 -29.19 -16.06
N LYS A 173 5.40 -30.12 -16.27
CA LYS A 173 5.57 -31.31 -17.11
C LYS A 173 4.28 -31.66 -17.84
N LEU A 174 4.45 -32.22 -19.04
CA LEU A 174 3.37 -32.80 -19.82
C LEU A 174 3.20 -34.29 -19.51
N ASN A 175 1.99 -34.80 -19.73
CA ASN A 175 1.72 -36.23 -19.78
C ASN A 175 2.56 -36.93 -20.85
N ARG A 176 2.75 -38.25 -20.70
CA ARG A 176 3.50 -39.05 -21.69
C ARG A 176 2.77 -39.02 -23.04
N ASN A 177 3.53 -38.92 -24.13
CA ASN A 177 3.05 -39.02 -25.51
C ASN A 177 2.03 -37.93 -25.95
N VAL A 178 2.12 -36.72 -25.40
CA VAL A 178 1.27 -35.60 -25.85
C VAL A 178 1.58 -35.21 -27.32
N SER A 179 0.59 -35.37 -28.22
CA SER A 179 0.72 -35.03 -29.63
C SER A 179 0.71 -33.51 -29.84
N SER A 180 1.26 -33.06 -30.97
CA SER A 180 1.25 -31.62 -31.32
C SER A 180 -0.16 -31.13 -31.65
N GLU A 181 -1.04 -31.99 -32.19
CA GLU A 181 -2.43 -31.61 -32.43
C GLU A 181 -3.19 -31.37 -31.12
N SER A 182 -2.93 -32.17 -30.09
CA SER A 182 -3.53 -31.95 -28.76
C SER A 182 -3.10 -30.62 -28.15
N ILE A 183 -1.84 -30.22 -28.31
CA ILE A 183 -1.35 -28.91 -27.84
C ILE A 183 -2.04 -27.76 -28.59
N GLN A 184 -2.26 -27.89 -29.90
CA GLN A 184 -2.91 -26.84 -30.69
C GLN A 184 -4.35 -26.56 -30.26
N LYS A 185 -5.04 -27.58 -29.72
CA LYS A 185 -6.41 -27.49 -29.20
C LYS A 185 -6.53 -26.75 -27.86
N ILE A 186 -5.43 -26.47 -27.17
CA ILE A 186 -5.44 -25.65 -25.94
C ILE A 186 -6.01 -24.27 -26.27
N SER A 187 -7.06 -23.88 -25.55
CA SER A 187 -7.78 -22.64 -25.79
C SER A 187 -6.99 -21.41 -25.29
N ILE A 188 -6.36 -21.50 -24.12
CA ILE A 188 -5.58 -20.42 -23.53
C ILE A 188 -4.20 -20.31 -24.24
N PRO A 189 -3.92 -19.21 -24.96
CA PRO A 189 -2.68 -19.08 -25.74
C PRO A 189 -1.40 -19.27 -24.92
N GLN A 190 -1.39 -18.76 -23.69
CA GLN A 190 -0.26 -18.84 -22.77
C GLN A 190 0.05 -20.29 -22.37
N LEU A 191 -0.99 -21.11 -22.12
CA LEU A 191 -0.84 -22.53 -21.80
C LEU A 191 -0.40 -23.34 -23.02
N ARG A 192 -0.84 -22.95 -24.22
CA ARG A 192 -0.41 -23.57 -25.48
C ARG A 192 1.07 -23.31 -25.77
N ILE A 193 1.54 -22.09 -25.52
CA ILE A 193 2.96 -21.74 -25.61
C ILE A 193 3.76 -22.56 -24.60
N LEU A 194 3.34 -22.58 -23.33
CA LEU A 194 3.99 -23.37 -22.28
C LEU A 194 4.11 -24.86 -22.68
N ALA A 195 3.00 -25.48 -23.10
CA ALA A 195 3.01 -26.88 -23.51
C ALA A 195 3.95 -27.14 -24.70
N THR A 196 3.99 -26.22 -25.67
CA THR A 196 4.94 -26.29 -26.80
C THR A 196 6.38 -26.22 -26.31
N GLU A 197 6.71 -25.28 -25.42
CA GLU A 197 8.06 -25.09 -24.90
C GLU A 197 8.52 -26.26 -24.03
N LEU A 198 7.62 -26.84 -23.23
CA LEU A 198 7.86 -28.05 -22.44
C LEU A 198 8.11 -29.27 -23.34
N LYS A 199 7.29 -29.46 -24.38
CA LYS A 199 7.49 -30.53 -25.37
C LYS A 199 8.85 -30.41 -26.06
N ASN A 200 9.25 -29.19 -26.39
CA ASN A 200 10.54 -28.89 -27.02
C ASN A 200 11.72 -28.81 -26.03
N LYS A 201 11.49 -29.01 -24.72
CA LYS A 201 12.49 -28.88 -23.65
C LYS A 201 13.22 -27.53 -23.63
N SER A 202 12.52 -26.47 -24.05
CA SER A 202 13.04 -25.10 -24.16
C SER A 202 12.59 -24.20 -23.01
N TYR A 203 11.59 -24.62 -22.23
CA TYR A 203 11.08 -23.85 -21.09
C TYR A 203 12.10 -23.79 -19.94
N LYS A 204 12.49 -22.58 -19.54
CA LYS A 204 13.41 -22.36 -18.42
C LYS A 204 12.64 -22.01 -17.16
N VAL A 205 12.70 -22.89 -16.17
CA VAL A 205 12.00 -22.76 -14.88
C VAL A 205 12.67 -21.76 -13.94
N THR A 206 13.99 -21.54 -14.09
CA THR A 206 14.77 -20.66 -13.23
C THR A 206 14.12 -19.27 -13.13
N HIS A 207 13.93 -18.78 -11.90
CA HIS A 207 13.24 -17.54 -11.52
C HIS A 207 11.72 -17.51 -11.76
N ARG A 208 11.16 -18.32 -12.68
CA ARG A 208 9.71 -18.37 -12.94
C ARG A 208 8.95 -19.15 -11.89
N VAL A 209 9.61 -20.09 -11.22
CA VAL A 209 9.05 -20.85 -10.10
C VAL A 209 9.84 -20.54 -8.84
N ALA A 210 9.14 -20.13 -7.80
CA ALA A 210 9.75 -19.78 -6.52
C ALA A 210 8.85 -20.17 -5.35
N GLU A 211 9.48 -20.45 -4.21
CA GLU A 211 8.83 -20.64 -2.92
C GLU A 211 8.94 -19.37 -2.09
N PHE A 212 7.88 -19.05 -1.36
CA PHE A 212 7.79 -17.86 -0.53
C PHE A 212 7.41 -18.25 0.89
N GLU A 213 8.09 -17.65 1.85
CA GLU A 213 7.82 -17.79 3.28
C GLU A 213 7.07 -16.54 3.75
N ALA A 214 6.13 -16.69 4.68
CA ALA A 214 5.44 -15.54 5.24
C ALA A 214 6.45 -14.58 5.89
N LYS A 215 6.16 -13.28 5.80
CA LYS A 215 6.90 -12.22 6.49
C LYS A 215 6.06 -11.61 7.60
N LEU A 216 6.69 -11.00 8.60
CA LEU A 216 5.95 -10.30 9.65
C LEU A 216 5.26 -9.10 9.01
N SER A 217 3.97 -8.88 9.29
CA SER A 217 3.27 -7.73 8.70
C SER A 217 3.95 -6.41 9.13
N PRO A 218 4.09 -5.43 8.23
CA PRO A 218 4.66 -4.12 8.60
C PRO A 218 3.89 -3.43 9.73
N GLU A 219 2.58 -3.65 9.83
CA GLU A 219 1.75 -3.16 10.93
C GLU A 219 2.12 -3.79 12.28
N ALA A 220 2.21 -5.13 12.34
CA ALA A 220 2.62 -5.84 13.55
C ALA A 220 4.01 -5.39 13.99
N LEU A 221 4.92 -5.28 13.02
CA LEU A 221 6.28 -4.82 13.29
C LEU A 221 6.31 -3.38 13.81
N GLY A 222 5.53 -2.49 13.20
CA GLY A 222 5.39 -1.10 13.63
C GLY A 222 4.90 -0.97 15.06
N LYS A 223 3.96 -1.82 15.48
CA LYS A 223 3.49 -1.92 16.87
C LYS A 223 4.57 -2.47 17.80
N GLN A 224 5.29 -3.51 17.40
CA GLN A 224 6.36 -4.12 18.20
C GLN A 224 7.52 -3.15 18.48
N LEU A 225 7.84 -2.30 17.50
CA LEU A 225 8.95 -1.34 17.59
C LEU A 225 8.52 0.07 18.02
N VAL A 226 7.21 0.35 18.10
CA VAL A 226 6.64 1.66 18.46
C VAL A 226 7.12 2.78 17.52
N ILE A 227 7.26 2.47 16.23
CA ILE A 227 7.72 3.41 15.19
C ILE A 227 6.69 3.66 14.07
N GLY A 228 5.47 3.16 14.26
CA GLY A 228 4.43 3.22 13.24
C GLY A 228 4.77 2.40 11.99
N ASN A 229 4.08 2.69 10.88
CA ASN A 229 4.24 1.98 9.62
C ASN A 229 5.41 2.55 8.78
N GLY A 230 5.85 1.76 7.78
CA GLY A 230 6.85 2.17 6.78
C GLY A 230 8.07 1.24 6.66
N TYR A 231 7.97 0.01 7.14
CA TYR A 231 8.73 -1.10 6.55
C TYR A 231 8.10 -1.50 5.22
N SER A 232 8.88 -2.17 4.38
CA SER A 232 8.42 -2.55 3.04
C SER A 232 7.18 -3.44 3.10
N ARG A 233 6.20 -3.10 2.24
CA ARG A 233 5.09 -4.00 1.87
C ARG A 233 5.41 -4.86 0.65
N TYR A 234 6.63 -4.71 0.13
CA TYR A 234 7.13 -5.33 -1.09
C TYR A 234 8.31 -6.26 -0.77
N GLU A 235 8.31 -6.87 0.41
CA GLU A 235 9.41 -7.72 0.93
C GLU A 235 9.73 -8.92 0.03
N GLN A 236 8.72 -9.43 -0.67
CA GLN A 236 8.82 -10.67 -1.44
C GLN A 236 8.96 -10.36 -2.93
N ILE A 237 10.15 -9.89 -3.30
CA ILE A 237 10.57 -9.66 -4.69
C ILE A 237 10.57 -11.00 -5.44
N THR A 238 9.95 -11.00 -6.62
CA THR A 238 9.95 -12.18 -7.52
C THR A 238 11.04 -12.11 -8.59
N GLY A 239 11.45 -10.89 -8.98
CA GLY A 239 12.26 -10.67 -10.18
C GLY A 239 11.52 -10.96 -11.49
N ILE A 240 10.19 -11.10 -11.46
CA ILE A 240 9.34 -11.32 -12.63
C ILE A 240 8.65 -10.02 -13.04
N TYR A 241 8.71 -9.73 -14.34
CA TYR A 241 7.92 -8.71 -15.01
C TYR A 241 6.71 -9.34 -15.69
N LEU A 242 5.51 -8.87 -15.35
CA LEU A 242 4.29 -9.22 -16.08
C LEU A 242 3.92 -8.07 -17.00
N SER A 243 3.79 -8.37 -18.30
CA SER A 243 3.31 -7.38 -19.26
C SER A 243 1.80 -7.17 -19.14
N GLN A 244 1.32 -6.02 -19.60
CA GLN A 244 -0.10 -5.79 -19.83
C GLN A 244 -0.74 -6.95 -20.62
N GLY A 245 -1.99 -7.25 -20.30
CA GLY A 245 -2.77 -8.34 -20.91
C GLY A 245 -2.87 -9.58 -20.03
N GLN A 246 -3.31 -10.68 -20.64
CA GLN A 246 -3.54 -11.95 -19.97
C GLN A 246 -2.24 -12.62 -19.50
N GLN A 247 -2.19 -12.94 -18.22
CA GLN A 247 -1.10 -13.67 -17.56
C GLN A 247 -1.63 -14.90 -16.84
N VAL A 248 -0.84 -15.97 -16.85
CA VAL A 248 -1.13 -17.21 -16.12
C VAL A 248 -0.16 -17.35 -14.96
N VAL A 249 -0.72 -17.48 -13.75
CA VAL A 249 0.02 -17.73 -12.51
C VAL A 249 -0.52 -18.99 -11.87
N VAL A 250 0.32 -20.00 -11.68
CA VAL A 250 -0.05 -21.20 -10.93
C VAL A 250 0.41 -21.03 -9.49
N ALA A 251 -0.46 -21.29 -8.53
CA ALA A 251 -0.17 -21.09 -7.12
C ALA A 251 -0.50 -22.35 -6.31
N GLU A 252 0.45 -22.80 -5.51
CA GLU A 252 0.25 -23.80 -4.47
C GLU A 252 0.06 -23.04 -3.16
N ILE A 253 -1.21 -22.87 -2.76
CA ILE A 253 -1.64 -22.08 -1.62
C ILE A 253 -2.42 -22.99 -0.66
N PRO A 254 -2.10 -22.98 0.65
CA PRO A 254 -2.86 -23.72 1.66
C PRO A 254 -4.33 -23.32 1.69
N GLU A 255 -5.19 -24.29 2.02
CA GLU A 255 -6.62 -24.05 2.14
C GLU A 255 -6.93 -22.94 3.15
N GLY A 256 -7.89 -22.07 2.81
CA GLY A 256 -8.30 -20.94 3.65
C GLY A 256 -7.33 -19.77 3.68
N LYS A 257 -6.23 -19.80 2.92
CA LYS A 257 -5.32 -18.65 2.75
C LYS A 257 -5.62 -17.92 1.45
N GLU A 258 -5.54 -16.60 1.54
CA GLU A 258 -5.62 -15.68 0.40
C GLU A 258 -4.24 -15.08 0.21
N ILE A 259 -3.65 -15.28 -0.97
CA ILE A 259 -2.37 -14.67 -1.34
C ILE A 259 -2.64 -13.67 -2.43
N LYS A 260 -1.95 -12.53 -2.39
CA LYS A 260 -2.05 -11.52 -3.46
C LYS A 260 -0.70 -11.32 -4.09
N ILE A 261 -0.73 -10.85 -5.34
CA ILE A 261 0.43 -10.25 -5.96
C ILE A 261 0.19 -8.76 -6.16
N LEU A 262 1.26 -7.98 -5.99
CA LEU A 262 1.27 -6.54 -6.11
C LEU A 262 2.10 -6.16 -7.33
N ILE A 263 1.59 -5.23 -8.14
CA ILE A 263 2.32 -4.63 -9.26
C ILE A 263 2.33 -3.10 -9.04
N PRO A 264 3.36 -2.58 -8.35
CA PRO A 264 3.52 -1.15 -8.14
C PRO A 264 3.87 -0.41 -9.43
N ASN A 265 3.28 0.77 -9.60
CA ASN A 265 3.68 1.73 -10.61
C ASN A 265 4.90 2.53 -10.09
N TRP A 266 6.09 1.93 -10.21
CA TRP A 266 7.34 2.56 -9.83
C TRP A 266 7.68 3.83 -10.63
N GLU A 267 7.09 3.98 -11.81
CA GLU A 267 7.26 5.14 -12.68
C GLU A 267 6.12 6.14 -12.60
N ARG A 268 5.33 6.08 -11.52
CA ARG A 268 4.20 6.99 -11.30
C ARG A 268 4.69 8.44 -11.36
N ARG A 269 4.04 9.22 -12.23
CA ARG A 269 4.23 10.66 -12.39
C ARG A 269 2.88 11.37 -12.23
N ALA A 270 2.94 12.66 -11.94
CA ALA A 270 1.78 13.53 -12.09
C ALA A 270 1.30 13.53 -13.54
N PRO A 271 -0.01 13.75 -13.78
CA PRO A 271 -0.53 13.90 -15.12
C PRO A 271 0.19 15.00 -15.91
N GLU A 272 0.26 14.85 -17.23
CA GLU A 272 0.88 15.84 -18.09
C GLU A 272 0.26 17.22 -17.91
N GLY A 273 1.09 18.26 -17.83
CA GLY A 273 0.67 19.64 -17.59
C GLY A 273 0.33 19.98 -16.14
N ILE A 274 0.42 19.02 -15.21
CA ILE A 274 0.23 19.26 -13.77
C ILE A 274 1.58 19.34 -13.06
N ASP A 275 1.76 20.39 -12.26
CA ASP A 275 2.88 20.49 -11.32
C ASP A 275 2.88 19.27 -10.39
N PRO A 276 3.98 18.51 -10.27
CA PRO A 276 4.00 17.29 -9.48
C PRO A 276 3.61 17.46 -8.00
N SER A 277 3.83 18.65 -7.44
CA SER A 277 3.40 19.00 -6.07
C SER A 277 1.88 19.18 -5.94
N LYS A 278 1.19 19.36 -7.07
CA LYS A 278 -0.27 19.56 -7.18
C LYS A 278 -0.98 18.38 -7.82
N ASP A 279 -0.36 17.20 -7.82
CA ASP A 279 -0.96 15.98 -8.35
C ASP A 279 -2.29 15.68 -7.64
N PRO A 280 -3.44 15.70 -8.34
CA PRO A 280 -4.74 15.46 -7.72
C PRO A 280 -4.89 14.04 -7.16
N ASN A 281 -4.06 13.09 -7.60
CA ASN A 281 -4.03 11.72 -7.10
C ASN A 281 -3.06 11.52 -5.93
N GLY A 282 -2.44 12.61 -5.43
CA GLY A 282 -1.43 12.64 -4.37
C GLY A 282 -0.06 12.17 -4.83
N TRP A 283 0.97 12.26 -3.98
CA TRP A 283 2.34 11.81 -4.29
C TRP A 283 2.60 10.33 -3.98
N GLY A 284 1.65 9.65 -3.33
CA GLY A 284 1.78 8.25 -2.90
C GLY A 284 1.88 7.25 -4.04
N LEU A 285 2.59 6.14 -3.77
CA LEU A 285 2.72 5.04 -4.72
C LEU A 285 1.35 4.42 -5.03
N LYS A 286 1.11 4.10 -6.30
CA LYS A 286 -0.06 3.33 -6.73
C LYS A 286 0.38 1.93 -7.13
N ARG A 287 -0.48 0.95 -6.92
CA ARG A 287 -0.25 -0.45 -7.28
C ARG A 287 -1.53 -1.11 -7.75
N ASP A 288 -1.39 -2.03 -8.69
CA ASP A 288 -2.43 -2.99 -9.00
C ASP A 288 -2.29 -4.21 -8.07
N VAL A 289 -3.42 -4.79 -7.69
CA VAL A 289 -3.49 -5.92 -6.75
C VAL A 289 -4.31 -7.03 -7.38
N TYR A 290 -3.80 -8.26 -7.30
CA TYR A 290 -4.45 -9.43 -7.84
C TYR A 290 -4.47 -10.54 -6.81
N THR A 291 -5.66 -10.95 -6.39
CA THR A 291 -5.83 -12.11 -5.51
C THR A 291 -5.62 -13.41 -6.28
N LEU A 292 -4.79 -14.29 -5.72
CA LEU A 292 -4.54 -15.64 -6.22
C LEU A 292 -5.31 -16.67 -5.40
N LYS A 293 -5.80 -17.69 -6.09
CA LYS A 293 -6.36 -18.91 -5.51
C LYS A 293 -5.39 -20.06 -5.73
N ASN A 294 -5.51 -21.10 -4.90
CA ASN A 294 -4.81 -22.35 -5.15
C ASN A 294 -5.16 -22.90 -6.55
N GLY A 295 -4.17 -23.38 -7.28
CA GLY A 295 -4.29 -23.81 -8.67
C GLY A 295 -3.93 -22.72 -9.68
N VAL A 296 -4.52 -22.81 -10.88
CA VAL A 296 -4.17 -21.96 -12.02
C VAL A 296 -5.03 -20.69 -12.02
N ASN A 297 -4.39 -19.53 -12.07
CA ASN A 297 -5.02 -18.21 -12.09
C ASN A 297 -4.76 -17.55 -13.44
N LEU A 298 -5.84 -17.12 -14.12
CA LEU A 298 -5.77 -16.29 -15.31
C LEU A 298 -6.10 -14.85 -14.91
N ILE A 299 -5.12 -13.96 -14.93
CA ILE A 299 -5.26 -12.57 -14.50
C ILE A 299 -5.05 -11.60 -15.68
N GLU A 300 -5.74 -10.47 -15.65
CA GLU A 300 -5.63 -9.42 -16.67
C GLU A 300 -4.82 -8.24 -16.11
N ILE A 301 -3.59 -8.11 -16.58
CA ILE A 301 -2.69 -7.04 -16.14
C ILE A 301 -3.04 -5.74 -16.86
N LYS A 302 -3.34 -4.70 -16.09
CA LYS A 302 -3.70 -3.37 -16.64
C LYS A 302 -2.45 -2.61 -17.06
N SER A 303 -1.53 -2.41 -16.12
CA SER A 303 -0.24 -1.77 -16.34
C SER A 303 0.84 -2.79 -16.03
N GLY A 304 1.70 -3.09 -17.00
CA GLY A 304 2.79 -4.03 -16.78
C GLY A 304 3.76 -3.53 -15.70
N GLY A 305 4.33 -4.44 -14.92
CA GLY A 305 5.31 -4.08 -13.89
C GLY A 305 5.95 -5.28 -13.20
N LEU A 306 6.90 -4.98 -12.30
CA LEU A 306 7.53 -5.99 -11.45
C LEU A 306 6.53 -6.52 -10.43
N VAL A 307 6.61 -7.82 -10.15
CA VAL A 307 5.69 -8.51 -9.27
C VAL A 307 6.28 -8.71 -7.88
N TYR A 308 5.47 -8.47 -6.86
CA TYR A 308 5.78 -8.75 -5.47
C TYR A 308 4.68 -9.61 -4.87
N VAL A 309 5.05 -10.49 -3.93
CA VAL A 309 4.08 -11.36 -3.25
C VAL A 309 3.65 -10.73 -1.93
N ASP A 310 2.35 -10.45 -1.79
CA ASP A 310 1.75 -10.09 -0.51
C ASP A 310 1.44 -11.37 0.25
N TYR A 311 2.42 -11.79 1.06
CA TYR A 311 2.28 -12.89 1.99
C TYR A 311 2.87 -12.53 3.36
N PHE A 312 2.08 -11.79 4.12
CA PHE A 312 2.38 -11.36 5.49
C PHE A 312 1.51 -12.08 6.53
N SER A 313 2.04 -12.21 7.75
CA SER A 313 1.34 -12.79 8.91
C SER A 313 1.83 -12.15 10.20
N GLU A 314 0.98 -12.14 11.23
CA GLU A 314 1.36 -11.78 12.61
C GLU A 314 2.27 -12.86 13.24
N THR A 315 2.20 -14.11 12.74
CA THR A 315 3.01 -15.24 13.22
C THR A 315 3.67 -16.00 12.06
N PRO A 316 4.63 -15.40 11.35
CA PRO A 316 5.17 -15.95 10.10
C PRO A 316 5.79 -17.34 10.22
N GLN A 317 6.36 -17.67 11.38
CA GLN A 317 7.02 -18.96 11.61
C GLN A 317 6.02 -20.13 11.69
N LYS A 318 4.73 -19.84 11.86
CA LYS A 318 3.64 -20.83 11.87
C LYS A 318 2.96 -20.96 10.51
N GLU A 319 3.35 -20.14 9.55
CA GLU A 319 2.77 -20.16 8.22
C GLU A 319 3.52 -21.15 7.33
N PRO A 320 2.80 -21.95 6.53
CA PRO A 320 3.43 -22.84 5.55
C PRO A 320 4.13 -22.03 4.45
N LYS A 321 4.99 -22.68 3.67
CA LYS A 321 5.49 -22.06 2.43
C LYS A 321 4.40 -22.10 1.37
N ILE A 322 4.42 -21.12 0.48
CA ILE A 322 3.63 -21.14 -0.76
C ILE A 322 4.57 -21.26 -1.94
N LYS A 323 4.06 -21.76 -3.07
CA LYS A 323 4.84 -21.88 -4.30
C LYS A 323 4.10 -21.22 -5.45
N LEU A 324 4.78 -20.38 -6.21
CA LEU A 324 4.21 -19.69 -7.36
C LEU A 324 4.99 -20.04 -8.64
N HIS A 325 4.26 -20.12 -9.74
CA HIS A 325 4.79 -20.28 -11.09
C HIS A 325 4.20 -19.23 -12.02
N PHE A 326 5.05 -18.28 -12.45
CA PHE A 326 4.69 -17.23 -13.40
C PHE A 326 4.92 -17.74 -14.83
N VAL A 327 3.90 -18.38 -15.41
CA VAL A 327 4.01 -19.16 -16.66
C VAL A 327 4.59 -18.32 -17.80
N ASN A 328 3.95 -17.20 -18.11
CA ASN A 328 4.34 -16.32 -19.22
C ASN A 328 4.98 -15.00 -18.77
N GLY A 329 5.37 -14.88 -17.49
CA GLY A 329 6.09 -13.71 -16.98
C GLY A 329 7.52 -13.64 -17.49
N LYS A 330 8.04 -12.44 -17.77
CA LYS A 330 9.43 -12.27 -18.23
C LYS A 330 10.36 -12.17 -17.03
N VAL A 331 11.52 -12.81 -17.11
CA VAL A 331 12.52 -12.73 -16.03
C VAL A 331 13.27 -11.42 -16.16
N ASN A 332 13.06 -10.51 -15.20
CA ASN A 332 13.88 -9.31 -15.03
C ASN A 332 15.08 -9.59 -14.12
N GLY A 333 14.89 -10.47 -13.14
CA GLY A 333 15.84 -10.72 -12.08
C GLY A 333 15.79 -9.66 -10.98
N TYR A 334 16.57 -9.89 -9.93
CA TYR A 334 16.85 -8.93 -8.86
C TYR A 334 18.24 -9.18 -8.32
N PHE A 335 18.86 -8.15 -7.74
CA PHE A 335 20.20 -8.25 -7.16
C PHE A 335 20.12 -8.53 -5.65
N ASP A 336 20.88 -9.51 -5.16
CA ASP A 336 21.01 -9.79 -3.73
C ASP A 336 22.46 -9.55 -3.33
N ALA A 337 22.74 -8.47 -2.60
CA ALA A 337 24.10 -8.09 -2.23
C ALA A 337 24.77 -9.12 -1.30
N THR A 338 24.01 -10.03 -0.69
CA THR A 338 24.56 -11.10 0.14
C THR A 338 24.98 -12.33 -0.66
N LYS A 339 24.64 -12.40 -1.95
CA LYS A 339 24.88 -13.56 -2.83
C LYS A 339 25.58 -13.21 -4.13
N HIS A 340 25.28 -12.05 -4.70
CA HIS A 340 25.69 -11.65 -6.03
C HIS A 340 26.90 -10.69 -5.99
N SER A 341 27.73 -10.75 -7.02
CA SER A 341 28.90 -9.89 -7.21
C SER A 341 28.56 -8.63 -8.03
N ASN A 342 29.48 -7.66 -8.08
CA ASN A 342 29.34 -6.49 -8.98
C ASN A 342 29.27 -6.88 -10.47
N LYS A 343 29.81 -8.05 -10.86
CA LYS A 343 29.66 -8.56 -12.23
C LYS A 343 28.22 -9.01 -12.50
N ASP A 344 27.59 -9.67 -11.52
CA ASP A 344 26.20 -10.09 -11.61
C ASP A 344 25.26 -8.88 -11.61
N TRP A 345 25.56 -7.86 -10.81
CA TRP A 345 24.88 -6.56 -10.86
C TRP A 345 24.87 -5.96 -12.26
N ASN A 346 26.05 -5.84 -12.89
CA ASN A 346 26.17 -5.31 -14.25
C ASN A 346 25.37 -6.15 -15.25
N TYR A 347 25.47 -7.47 -15.16
CA TYR A 347 24.69 -8.36 -16.01
C TYR A 347 23.18 -8.13 -15.86
N LEU A 348 22.68 -7.98 -14.63
CA LEU A 348 21.26 -7.73 -14.37
C LEU A 348 20.79 -6.40 -14.96
N ILE A 349 21.51 -5.30 -14.73
CA ILE A 349 21.09 -3.98 -15.25
C ILE A 349 21.27 -3.87 -16.77
N ASP A 350 22.25 -4.56 -17.36
CA ASP A 350 22.47 -4.57 -18.81
C ASP A 350 21.41 -5.41 -19.55
N ASN A 351 20.79 -6.40 -18.88
CA ASN A 351 19.81 -7.32 -19.47
C ASN A 351 18.39 -7.17 -18.89
N ALA A 352 18.12 -6.13 -18.09
CA ALA A 352 16.81 -5.88 -17.52
C ALA A 352 15.76 -5.72 -18.63
N VAL A 353 14.61 -6.39 -18.48
CA VAL A 353 13.48 -6.35 -19.43
C VAL A 353 12.40 -5.34 -19.00
N TYR A 354 12.61 -4.68 -17.87
CA TYR A 354 11.76 -3.63 -17.31
C TYR A 354 12.65 -2.46 -16.86
N PRO A 355 12.20 -1.18 -16.94
CA PRO A 355 13.02 0.00 -16.61
C PRO A 355 13.44 0.12 -15.14
N ILE A 356 12.90 -0.72 -14.25
CA ILE A 356 13.25 -0.75 -12.83
C ILE A 356 13.98 -2.06 -12.51
N ILE A 357 14.98 -1.99 -11.64
CA ILE A 357 15.65 -3.14 -11.06
C ILE A 357 15.44 -3.17 -9.54
N ASP A 358 15.10 -4.34 -9.03
CA ASP A 358 15.07 -4.61 -7.59
C ASP A 358 16.45 -5.01 -7.10
N ALA A 359 16.82 -4.53 -5.91
CA ALA A 359 17.97 -5.05 -5.20
C ALA A 359 17.75 -5.11 -3.70
N VAL A 360 18.37 -6.09 -3.04
CA VAL A 360 18.19 -6.34 -1.60
C VAL A 360 19.52 -6.47 -0.88
N GLY A 361 19.52 -5.92 0.33
CA GLY A 361 20.50 -6.17 1.37
C GLY A 361 19.88 -6.92 2.55
N LYS A 362 20.54 -6.83 3.70
CA LYS A 362 20.10 -7.40 4.98
C LYS A 362 18.96 -6.60 5.61
N HIS A 363 18.95 -5.28 5.45
CA HIS A 363 18.03 -4.36 6.12
C HIS A 363 17.33 -3.39 5.17
N ILE A 364 17.85 -3.23 3.95
CA ILE A 364 17.27 -2.41 2.89
C ILE A 364 16.86 -3.24 1.68
N GLN A 365 15.83 -2.79 0.97
CA GLN A 365 15.62 -3.13 -0.43
C GLN A 365 15.44 -1.85 -1.25
N ILE A 366 15.80 -1.88 -2.52
CA ILE A 366 15.63 -0.77 -3.45
C ILE A 366 14.81 -1.21 -4.67
N ALA A 367 14.05 -0.27 -5.24
CA ALA A 367 13.40 -0.40 -6.55
C ALA A 367 13.75 0.85 -7.37
N TYR A 368 14.85 0.80 -8.13
CA TYR A 368 15.45 1.97 -8.79
C TYR A 368 15.48 1.85 -10.32
N PRO A 369 15.48 2.98 -11.05
CA PRO A 369 15.62 2.97 -12.50
C PRO A 369 16.94 2.34 -12.95
N VAL A 370 16.86 1.40 -13.88
CA VAL A 370 18.01 0.72 -14.51
C VAL A 370 18.99 1.75 -15.08
N GLU A 371 18.49 2.80 -15.71
CA GLU A 371 19.30 3.87 -16.30
C GLU A 371 20.10 4.65 -15.24
N ASP A 372 19.49 4.96 -14.10
CA ASP A 372 20.19 5.61 -12.99
C ASP A 372 21.22 4.66 -12.36
N CYS A 373 20.87 3.38 -12.22
CA CYS A 373 21.81 2.35 -11.75
C CYS A 373 23.02 2.20 -12.68
N LYS A 374 22.83 2.21 -14.01
CA LYS A 374 23.93 2.23 -14.99
C LYS A 374 24.77 3.50 -14.90
N LYS A 375 24.15 4.66 -14.69
CA LYS A 375 24.86 5.92 -14.63
C LYS A 375 25.70 6.07 -13.37
N TYR A 376 25.15 5.72 -12.21
CA TYR A 376 25.76 6.06 -10.91
C TYR A 376 26.37 4.87 -10.16
N ALA A 377 25.95 3.65 -10.49
CA ALA A 377 26.32 2.44 -9.74
C ALA A 377 26.83 1.29 -10.62
N TYR A 378 27.24 1.54 -11.87
CA TYR A 378 27.86 0.50 -12.71
C TYR A 378 29.15 -0.02 -12.05
N GLY A 379 29.27 -1.33 -11.92
CA GLY A 379 30.36 -1.99 -11.21
C GLY A 379 30.34 -1.81 -9.69
N LYS A 380 29.28 -1.23 -9.12
CA LYS A 380 29.19 -0.83 -7.70
C LYS A 380 27.90 -1.30 -7.01
N GLY A 381 27.21 -2.31 -7.54
CA GLY A 381 25.96 -2.82 -6.97
C GLY A 381 26.06 -3.26 -5.51
N VAL A 382 27.11 -4.00 -5.15
CA VAL A 382 27.38 -4.41 -3.75
C VAL A 382 27.54 -3.17 -2.87
N GLN A 383 28.39 -2.23 -3.28
CA GLN A 383 28.70 -1.01 -2.51
C GLN A 383 27.46 -0.13 -2.32
N LEU A 384 26.61 -0.01 -3.35
CA LEU A 384 25.36 0.74 -3.28
C LEU A 384 24.47 0.18 -2.16
N ILE A 385 24.24 -1.12 -2.15
CA ILE A 385 23.35 -1.77 -1.17
C ILE A 385 23.97 -1.79 0.22
N GLU A 386 25.27 -2.09 0.33
CA GLU A 386 25.98 -2.10 1.61
C GLU A 386 25.96 -0.72 2.28
N ASN A 387 26.07 0.37 1.52
CA ASN A 387 25.97 1.73 2.07
C ASN A 387 24.60 1.98 2.70
N TYR A 388 23.51 1.60 2.01
CA TYR A 388 22.16 1.72 2.59
C TYR A 388 21.97 0.80 3.80
N ASP A 389 22.46 -0.44 3.74
CA ASP A 389 22.38 -1.38 4.87
C ASP A 389 23.12 -0.85 6.10
N GLN A 390 24.30 -0.26 5.93
CA GLN A 390 25.05 0.36 7.02
C GLN A 390 24.28 1.55 7.62
N LEU A 391 23.67 2.40 6.79
CA LEU A 391 22.84 3.51 7.28
C LEU A 391 21.67 3.01 8.15
N VAL A 392 20.94 1.99 7.68
CA VAL A 392 19.84 1.39 8.44
C VAL A 392 20.37 0.71 9.71
N LYS A 393 21.51 0.02 9.64
CA LYS A 393 22.14 -0.59 10.81
C LYS A 393 22.45 0.44 11.89
N ARG A 394 23.02 1.61 11.52
CA ARG A 394 23.29 2.68 12.49
C ARG A 394 22.02 3.21 13.16
N GLN A 395 20.90 3.27 12.44
CA GLN A 395 19.61 3.61 13.05
C GLN A 395 19.19 2.55 14.10
N TYR A 396 19.34 1.27 13.77
CA TYR A 396 19.06 0.18 14.72
C TYR A 396 19.96 0.19 15.96
N GLU A 397 21.23 0.57 15.80
CA GLU A 397 22.17 0.76 16.91
C GLU A 397 21.70 1.88 17.85
N ILE A 398 21.32 3.04 17.30
CA ILE A 398 20.80 4.19 18.07
C ILE A 398 19.50 3.83 18.80
N MET A 399 18.62 3.06 18.16
CA MET A 399 17.37 2.56 18.75
C MET A 399 17.59 1.44 19.78
N GLY A 400 18.83 0.94 19.94
CA GLY A 400 19.17 -0.16 20.83
C GLY A 400 18.70 -1.54 20.33
N LEU A 401 18.22 -1.67 19.10
CA LEU A 401 17.68 -2.93 18.59
C LEU A 401 18.75 -4.02 18.48
N GLU A 402 20.01 -3.66 18.16
CA GLU A 402 21.11 -4.62 18.15
C GLU A 402 21.40 -5.15 19.58
N LYS A 403 21.51 -4.25 20.56
CA LYS A 403 21.74 -4.59 21.98
C LYS A 403 20.69 -5.55 22.54
N TYR A 404 19.43 -5.37 22.15
CA TYR A 404 18.30 -6.17 22.66
C TYR A 404 17.90 -7.32 21.72
N ASN A 405 18.68 -7.59 20.66
CA ASN A 405 18.38 -8.61 19.65
C ASN A 405 16.96 -8.48 19.05
N ARG A 406 16.59 -7.26 18.71
CA ARG A 406 15.28 -6.87 18.15
C ARG A 406 15.37 -6.33 16.72
N ILE A 407 16.49 -6.56 16.02
CA ILE A 407 16.63 -6.17 14.62
C ILE A 407 15.58 -6.96 13.80
N PRO A 408 14.68 -6.26 13.08
CA PRO A 408 13.66 -6.94 12.30
C PRO A 408 14.25 -7.65 11.08
N LYS A 409 13.56 -8.71 10.66
CA LYS A 409 13.85 -9.38 9.38
C LYS A 409 13.30 -8.62 8.18
N ASN A 410 12.30 -7.77 8.39
CA ASN A 410 11.74 -6.91 7.35
C ASN A 410 12.74 -5.83 6.97
N ARG A 411 12.72 -5.44 5.69
CA ARG A 411 13.55 -4.40 5.13
C ARG A 411 12.78 -3.10 5.01
N ILE A 412 13.52 -2.00 4.98
CA ILE A 412 13.00 -0.71 4.55
C ILE A 412 13.11 -0.68 3.02
N LEU A 413 12.02 -0.37 2.34
CA LEU A 413 12.05 -0.11 0.90
C LEU A 413 12.53 1.32 0.65
N SER A 414 13.53 1.47 -0.20
CA SER A 414 13.87 2.72 -0.85
C SER A 414 13.44 2.70 -2.31
N ARG A 415 12.76 3.75 -2.75
CA ARG A 415 12.33 3.88 -4.15
C ARG A 415 12.56 5.28 -4.68
N VAL A 416 12.49 5.39 -5.99
CA VAL A 416 12.42 6.68 -6.66
C VAL A 416 10.95 7.12 -6.74
N ASN A 417 10.72 8.42 -6.58
CA ASN A 417 9.45 9.07 -6.87
C ASN A 417 9.69 10.29 -7.77
N TYR A 418 8.66 10.73 -8.48
CA TYR A 418 8.75 11.84 -9.42
C TYR A 418 7.81 13.01 -9.06
N ASN A 419 7.31 13.02 -7.82
CA ASN A 419 6.29 13.95 -7.36
C ASN A 419 6.79 14.92 -6.28
N TYR A 420 7.73 14.48 -5.45
CA TYR A 420 8.22 15.25 -4.30
C TYR A 420 9.70 14.98 -4.04
N TYR A 421 10.34 15.87 -3.28
CA TYR A 421 11.79 15.80 -3.03
C TYR A 421 12.17 14.51 -2.29
N MET A 422 11.82 14.38 -1.01
CA MET A 422 12.10 13.19 -0.21
C MET A 422 11.05 13.02 0.86
N PHE A 423 10.57 11.79 1.06
CA PHE A 423 9.59 11.50 2.11
C PHE A 423 9.66 10.05 2.56
N ARG A 424 8.99 9.76 3.69
CA ARG A 424 8.67 8.43 4.16
C ARG A 424 7.17 8.27 4.19
N ASP A 425 6.67 7.13 3.74
CA ASP A 425 5.28 6.74 3.89
C ASP A 425 5.16 5.28 4.35
N ARG A 426 3.95 4.73 4.21
CA ARG A 426 3.63 3.37 4.65
C ARG A 426 4.34 2.29 3.84
N ASP A 427 4.87 2.61 2.66
CA ASP A 427 5.52 1.66 1.76
C ASP A 427 7.05 1.71 1.90
N GLY A 428 7.61 2.78 2.47
CA GLY A 428 9.04 2.93 2.69
C GLY A 428 9.50 4.38 2.54
N ILE A 429 10.76 4.57 2.17
CA ILE A 429 11.35 5.88 1.87
C ILE A 429 11.37 6.11 0.35
N ALA A 430 11.17 7.36 -0.05
CA ALA A 430 11.16 7.81 -1.42
C ALA A 430 12.15 8.97 -1.63
N TYR A 431 12.91 8.89 -2.71
CA TYR A 431 13.86 9.93 -3.14
C TYR A 431 13.45 10.48 -4.51
N MET A 432 13.75 11.74 -4.78
CA MET A 432 13.46 12.39 -6.05
C MET A 432 14.26 11.77 -7.20
N GLY A 433 13.59 11.43 -8.29
CA GLY A 433 14.23 10.95 -9.51
C GLY A 433 14.94 12.05 -10.32
N THR A 434 15.95 11.66 -11.09
CA THR A 434 16.81 12.57 -11.87
C THR A 434 16.15 13.17 -13.11
N LYS A 435 15.00 12.63 -13.53
CA LYS A 435 14.13 13.18 -14.56
C LYS A 435 12.83 13.64 -13.89
N PRO A 436 12.77 14.88 -13.38
CA PRO A 436 11.53 15.41 -12.84
C PRO A 436 10.43 15.26 -13.90
N GLY A 437 9.26 14.75 -13.52
CA GLY A 437 8.07 15.44 -14.03
C GLY A 437 8.21 16.85 -13.46
N TYR A 438 8.32 17.86 -14.31
CA TYR A 438 8.56 19.29 -14.01
C TYR A 438 8.60 19.71 -12.52
N ALA A 439 9.75 19.52 -11.87
CA ALA A 439 10.05 20.10 -10.55
C ALA A 439 11.27 21.03 -10.62
N ASN A 440 11.44 21.72 -11.75
CA ASN A 440 12.32 22.87 -11.85
C ASN A 440 11.45 24.13 -11.79
N GLY A 441 11.11 24.50 -10.56
CA GLY A 441 10.38 25.72 -10.23
C GLY A 441 11.07 26.53 -9.15
N TYR A 442 12.41 26.47 -9.04
CA TYR A 442 13.19 27.48 -8.33
C TYR A 442 14.49 27.71 -9.10
N GLY A 443 14.44 28.72 -9.96
CA GLY A 443 15.64 29.39 -10.43
C GLY A 443 16.03 30.49 -9.44
N CYS A 444 17.34 30.59 -9.22
CA CYS A 444 18.07 31.52 -8.34
C CYS A 444 18.07 31.17 -6.85
#